data_AF-A0A2U8WB56-F1
#
_entry.id   AF-A0A2U8WB56-F1
#
_cell.length_a   1.000
_cell.length_b   1.000
_cell.length_c   1.000
_cell.angle_alpha   90.00
_cell.angle_beta   90.00
_cell.angle_gamma   90.00
#
_symmetry.space_group_name_H-M   'P 1'
#
loop_
_entity.id
_entity.type
_entity.pdbx_description
1 polymer ?
#
loop_
_entity_poly.entity_id
_entity_poly.type
_entity_poly.pdbx_seq_one_letter_code
_entity_poly.pdbx_strand_id
1 'polypeptide(L)'
;MQVLKSRKGYGKLLAAKLEFVRIRYEMVVGRTPFGLSGYAFLQGEADALRVRWLLPDVQLRLRDMRVVDLSITEVFGTTARAEMIAIPKWFLYSLI
;
A
#
# COMPACT_ATOMS: atom_id res chain seq x y z
N MET A 1 17.08 3.01 6.99
CA MET A 1 16.46 2.01 6.10
C MET A 1 17.16 2.05 4.75
N GLN A 2 17.56 0.90 4.20
CA GLN A 2 18.09 0.80 2.83
C GLN A 2 16.96 0.38 1.89
N VAL A 3 16.67 1.18 0.85
CA VAL A 3 15.65 0.83 -0.15
C VAL A 3 16.19 -0.25 -1.10
N LEU A 4 15.45 -1.34 -1.27
CA LEU A 4 15.81 -2.43 -2.18
C LEU A 4 15.00 -2.38 -3.48
N LYS A 5 13.71 -2.07 -3.38
CA LYS A 5 12.78 -1.98 -4.51
C LYS A 5 11.77 -0.88 -4.24
N SER A 6 11.31 -0.23 -5.30
CA SER A 6 10.18 0.69 -5.25
C SER A 6 9.29 0.51 -6.47
N ARG A 7 8.01 0.82 -6.30
CA ARG A 7 7.00 0.79 -7.37
C ARG A 7 5.99 1.89 -7.13
N LYS A 8 5.70 2.68 -8.15
CA LYS A 8 4.66 3.72 -8.11
C LYS A 8 3.66 3.54 -9.23
N GLY A 9 2.45 4.05 -9.04
CA GLY A 9 1.42 3.98 -10.06
C GLY A 9 0.04 4.34 -9.54
N TYR A 10 -0.97 3.84 -10.25
CA TYR A 10 -2.37 3.96 -9.83
C TYR A 10 -2.92 2.58 -9.52
N GLY A 11 -3.77 2.51 -8.50
CA GLY A 11 -4.39 1.27 -8.06
C GLY A 11 -5.81 1.51 -7.57
N LYS A 12 -6.43 0.42 -7.12
CA LYS A 12 -7.70 0.42 -6.41
C LYS A 12 -7.44 0.02 -4.98
N LEU A 13 -7.93 0.82 -4.03
CA LEU A 13 -7.87 0.52 -2.61
C LEU A 13 -9.22 -0.05 -2.17
N LEU A 14 -9.21 -1.31 -1.75
CA LEU A 14 -10.37 -2.07 -1.33
C LEU A 14 -10.35 -2.25 0.19
N ALA A 15 -11.53 -2.38 0.77
CA ALA A 15 -11.74 -2.75 2.16
C ALA A 15 -13.09 -3.47 2.26
N ALA A 16 -13.29 -4.27 3.31
CA ALA A 16 -14.50 -5.06 3.48
C ALA A 16 -15.77 -4.19 3.41
N LYS A 17 -16.74 -4.63 2.60
CA LYS A 17 -18.06 -3.99 2.44
C LYS A 17 -18.05 -2.55 1.91
N LEU A 18 -16.92 -2.08 1.35
CA LEU A 18 -16.83 -0.77 0.71
C LEU A 18 -16.57 -0.91 -0.80
N GLU A 19 -17.11 0.04 -1.57
CA GLU A 19 -16.69 0.21 -2.97
C GLU A 19 -15.21 0.56 -3.04
N PHE A 20 -14.53 0.17 -4.13
CA PHE A 20 -13.11 0.51 -4.29
C PHE A 20 -12.93 2.01 -4.52
N VAL A 21 -11.83 2.58 -4.02
CA VAL A 21 -11.41 3.95 -4.36
C VAL A 21 -10.16 3.90 -5.23
N ARG A 22 -10.11 4.77 -6.24
CA ARG A 22 -8.90 4.92 -7.07
C ARG A 22 -7.88 5.74 -6.30
N ILE A 23 -6.65 5.24 -6.23
CA ILE A 23 -5.54 5.94 -5.57
C ILE A 23 -4.33 6.01 -6.48
N ARG A 24 -3.48 7.00 -6.24
CA ARG A 24 -2.07 6.94 -6.59
C ARG A 24 -1.32 6.29 -5.43
N TYR A 25 -0.33 5.47 -5.74
CA TYR A 25 0.52 4.83 -4.74
C TYR A 25 1.99 5.00 -5.07
N GLU A 26 2.80 4.97 -4.02
CA GLU A 26 4.22 4.68 -4.06
C GLU A 26 4.50 3.62 -2.98
N MET A 27 5.08 2.50 -3.38
CA MET A 27 5.40 1.39 -2.51
C MET A 27 6.91 1.17 -2.50
N VAL A 28 7.45 0.86 -1.33
CA VAL A 28 8.87 0.64 -1.12
C VAL A 28 9.06 -0.59 -0.26
N VAL A 29 9.99 -1.45 -0.66
CA VAL A 29 10.52 -2.51 0.19
C VAL A 29 11.95 -2.15 0.55
N GLY A 30 12.23 -2.15 1.85
CA GLY A 30 13.54 -1.81 2.39
C GLY A 30 14.05 -2.84 3.39
N ARG A 31 15.36 -2.82 3.60
CA ARG A 31 16.03 -3.52 4.70
C ARG A 31 16.17 -2.59 5.89
N THR A 32 15.76 -3.08 7.05
CA THR A 32 15.89 -2.46 8.37
C THR A 32 16.77 -3.36 9.26
N PRO A 33 17.20 -2.90 10.45
CA PRO A 33 17.90 -3.76 11.41
C PRO A 33 17.10 -5.01 11.82
N PHE A 34 15.78 -4.97 11.70
CA PHE A 34 14.87 -6.04 12.09
C PHE A 34 14.44 -6.94 10.91
N GLY A 35 15.00 -6.73 9.71
CA GLY A 35 14.73 -7.55 8.53
C GLY A 35 14.19 -6.75 7.34
N LEU A 36 13.25 -7.32 6.61
CA LEU A 36 12.59 -6.66 5.48
C LEU A 36 11.29 -5.99 5.94
N SER A 37 11.09 -4.75 5.49
CA SER A 37 9.88 -3.98 5.78
C SER A 37 9.32 -3.39 4.49
N GLY A 38 7.99 -3.43 4.34
CA GLY A 38 7.27 -2.90 3.18
C GLY A 38 6.41 -1.72 3.59
N TYR A 39 6.54 -0.61 2.88
CA TYR A 39 5.81 0.63 3.13
C TYR A 39 5.08 1.08 1.87
N ALA A 40 3.97 1.77 2.06
CA ALA A 40 3.22 2.40 0.99
C ALA A 40 2.79 3.82 1.39
N PHE A 41 2.96 4.75 0.46
CA PHE A 41 2.36 6.06 0.48
C PHE A 41 1.18 6.06 -0.50
N LEU A 42 0.01 6.46 -0.01
CA LEU A 42 -1.24 6.46 -0.77
C LEU A 42 -1.72 7.90 -0.91
N GLN A 43 -2.23 8.25 -2.08
CA GLN A 43 -2.87 9.53 -2.33
C GLN A 43 -4.22 9.31 -3.00
N GLY A 44 -5.27 9.90 -2.44
CA GLY A 44 -6.65 9.71 -2.87
C GLY A 44 -7.58 10.70 -2.20
N GLU A 45 -8.87 10.42 -2.30
CA GLU A 45 -9.90 11.22 -1.64
C GLU A 45 -9.79 11.12 -0.10
N ALA A 46 -9.89 12.24 0.60
CA ALA A 46 -9.63 12.32 2.03
C ALA A 46 -10.60 11.46 2.85
N ASP A 47 -11.90 11.57 2.59
CA ASP A 47 -12.91 10.82 3.34
C ASP A 47 -12.79 9.32 3.05
N ALA A 48 -12.54 8.93 1.80
CA ALA A 48 -12.32 7.55 1.43
C ALA A 48 -11.09 6.91 2.12
N LEU A 49 -9.99 7.66 2.30
CA LEU A 49 -8.82 7.21 3.04
C LEU A 49 -9.10 7.13 4.55
N ARG A 50 -9.78 8.14 5.10
CA ARG A 50 -10.14 8.18 6.52
C ARG A 50 -11.04 7.02 6.92
N VAL A 51 -12.05 6.68 6.11
CA VAL A 51 -12.93 5.53 6.38
C VAL A 51 -12.14 4.22 6.35
N ARG A 52 -11.24 4.04 5.37
CA ARG A 52 -10.42 2.82 5.24
C ARG A 52 -9.39 2.67 6.34
N TRP A 53 -8.91 3.76 6.91
CA TRP A 53 -8.00 3.72 8.06
C TRP A 53 -8.64 3.07 9.29
N LEU A 54 -9.96 3.16 9.42
CA LEU A 54 -10.71 2.54 10.52
C LEU A 54 -11.03 1.06 10.28
N LEU A 55 -10.66 0.50 9.12
CA LEU A 55 -10.98 -0.87 8.75
C LEU A 55 -9.75 -1.78 8.79
N PRO A 56 -9.89 -3.01 9.29
CA PRO A 56 -8.91 -4.05 9.04
C PRO A 56 -8.94 -4.46 7.56
N ASP A 57 -7.86 -5.08 7.09
CA ASP A 57 -7.80 -5.76 5.79
C ASP A 57 -7.92 -4.86 4.56
N VAL A 58 -7.19 -3.75 4.56
CA VAL A 58 -7.11 -2.86 3.39
C VAL A 58 -6.25 -3.52 2.31
N GLN A 59 -6.78 -3.63 1.09
CA GLN A 59 -6.05 -4.20 -0.04
C GLN A 59 -5.77 -3.17 -1.12
N LEU A 60 -4.52 -3.08 -1.56
CA LEU A 60 -4.15 -2.34 -2.76
C LEU A 60 -4.07 -3.30 -3.96
N ARG A 61 -5.03 -3.18 -4.87
CA ARG A 61 -5.02 -3.88 -6.15
C ARG A 61 -4.39 -3.01 -7.24
N LEU A 62 -3.32 -3.52 -7.83
CA LEU A 62 -2.56 -2.86 -8.88
C LEU A 62 -3.21 -3.07 -10.25
N ARG A 63 -2.77 -2.30 -11.26
CA ARG A 63 -3.28 -2.40 -12.64
C ARG A 63 -3.02 -3.77 -13.28
N ASP A 64 -1.93 -4.43 -12.92
CA ASP A 64 -1.57 -5.79 -13.36
C ASP A 64 -2.27 -6.88 -12.54
N MET A 65 -3.35 -6.52 -11.83
CA MET A 65 -4.18 -7.41 -11.02
C MET A 65 -3.50 -8.00 -9.78
N ARG A 66 -2.23 -7.67 -9.53
CA ARG A 66 -1.53 -8.05 -8.30
C ARG A 66 -2.14 -7.32 -7.11
N VAL A 67 -2.12 -7.97 -5.95
CA VAL A 67 -2.69 -7.44 -4.70
C VAL A 67 -1.60 -7.34 -3.65
N VAL A 68 -1.68 -6.27 -2.85
CA VAL A 68 -0.86 -6.05 -1.65
C VAL A 68 -1.81 -5.80 -0.49
N ASP A 69 -1.70 -6.61 0.56
CA ASP A 69 -2.42 -6.36 1.81
C ASP A 69 -1.67 -5.32 2.63
N LEU A 70 -2.41 -4.30 3.09
CA LEU A 70 -1.89 -3.12 3.76
C LEU A 70 -2.62 -2.89 5.09
N SER A 71 -1.90 -2.31 6.04
CA SER A 71 -2.46 -1.62 7.19
C SER A 71 -2.18 -0.14 7.05
N ILE A 72 -3.23 0.70 7.02
CA ILE A 72 -3.04 2.16 7.03
C ILE A 72 -2.66 2.57 8.44
N THR A 73 -1.50 3.23 8.59
CA THR A 73 -0.97 3.65 9.89
C THR A 73 -1.29 5.10 10.19
N GLU A 74 -1.32 5.96 9.17
CA GLU A 74 -1.56 7.40 9.31
C GLU A 74 -2.34 7.95 8.12
N VAL A 75 -3.22 8.94 8.35
CA VAL A 75 -3.93 9.69 7.30
C VAL A 75 -3.73 11.19 7.51
N PHE A 76 -3.34 11.89 6.45
CA PHE A 76 -3.15 13.34 6.39
C PHE A 76 -3.89 13.91 5.18
N GLY A 77 -5.13 14.36 5.39
CA GLY A 77 -5.97 14.88 4.32
C GLY A 77 -6.14 13.88 3.18
N THR A 78 -5.64 14.21 1.99
CA THR A 78 -5.70 13.39 0.77
C THR A 78 -4.57 12.36 0.67
N THR A 79 -3.79 12.16 1.73
CA THR A 79 -2.65 11.25 1.74
C THR A 79 -2.69 10.30 2.93
N ALA A 80 -2.08 9.13 2.80
CA ALA A 80 -1.97 8.15 3.87
C ALA A 80 -0.65 7.39 3.82
N ARG A 81 -0.15 6.99 4.98
CA ARG A 81 0.94 6.03 5.12
C ARG A 81 0.36 4.67 5.49
N ALA A 82 0.95 3.64 4.92
CA ALA A 82 0.55 2.27 5.17
C ALA A 82 1.77 1.36 5.21
N GLU A 83 1.64 0.25 5.93
CA GLU A 83 2.61 -0.83 5.99
C GLU A 83 2.05 -2.06 5.29
N MET A 84 2.92 -2.79 4.60
CA MET A 84 2.53 -4.07 4.02
C MET A 84 2.39 -5.09 5.14
N ILE A 85 1.27 -5.79 5.20
CA ILE A 85 1.06 -6.89 6.16
C ILE A 85 2.09 -8.00 5.88
N ALA A 86 2.31 -8.29 4.60
CA ALA A 86 3.36 -9.18 4.13
C ALA A 86 3.95 -8.64 2.82
N ILE A 87 5.26 -8.77 2.66
CA ILE A 87 5.96 -8.38 1.43
C ILE A 87 5.70 -9.45 0.37
N PRO A 88 5.01 -9.14 -0.74
CA PRO A 88 4.71 -10.14 -1.75
C PRO A 88 5.99 -10.60 -2.47
N LYS A 89 6.14 -11.91 -2.69
CA LYS A 89 7.29 -12.47 -3.42
C LYS A 89 7.49 -11.80 -4.78
N TRP A 90 6.40 -11.54 -5.52
CA TRP A 90 6.47 -10.90 -6.83
C TRP A 90 7.05 -9.47 -6.78
N PHE A 91 7.00 -8.79 -5.63
CA PHE A 91 7.59 -7.46 -5.45
C PHE A 91 9.10 -7.56 -5.33
N LEU A 92 9.59 -8.59 -4.64
CA LEU A 92 11.03 -8.85 -4.48
C LEU A 92 11.65 -9.38 -5.78
N TYR A 93 10.95 -10.29 -6.46
CA TYR A 93 11.46 -11.05 -7.62
C TYR A 93 10.99 -10.51 -8.97
N SER A 94 10.53 -9.27 -9.07
CA SER A 94 10.33 -8.64 -10.38
C SER A 94 11.71 -8.42 -11.04
N LEU A 95 12.15 -9.49 -11.73
CA LEU A 95 13.15 -9.64 -12.81
C LEU A 95 13.43 -8.28 -13.51
N ILE A 96 14.64 -7.71 -13.47
CA ILE A 96 15.79 -8.03 -14.37
C ILE A 96 15.41 -8.96 -15.51
#